data_AF-A0A430KPF2-F1
#
_entry.id   AF-A0A430KPF2-F1
#
_cell.length_a   1.000
_cell.length_b   1.000
_cell.length_c   1.000
_cell.angle_alpha   90.00
_cell.angle_beta   90.00
_cell.angle_gamma   90.00
#
_symmetry.space_group_name_H-M   'P 1'
#
loop_
_entity.id
_entity.type
_entity.pdbx_description
1 polymer ?
#
loop_
_entity_poly.entity_id
_entity_poly.type
_entity_poly.pdbx_seq_one_letter_code
_entity_poly.pdbx_strand_id
1 'polypeptide(L)'
;MLRKILFGLCAAALLYGLFRQTPPPQLFNQSDKFGHLAGFAAMTLVGLWTVSRRFIPLFIASLLILACSAEFIQQALLAHRHFSLYDMYANLTGIAIIFTPWLVWRISRYFFTDSSYLQPSEKRQ
;
A
#
# COMPACT_ATOMS: atom_id res chain seq x y z
N MET A 1 6.08 -15.24 -13.29
CA MET A 1 6.14 -15.94 -11.99
C MET A 1 6.79 -15.08 -10.90
N LEU A 2 7.96 -14.48 -11.13
CA LEU A 2 8.68 -13.64 -10.15
C LEU A 2 7.80 -12.60 -9.41
N ARG A 3 7.03 -11.76 -10.13
CA ARG A 3 6.17 -10.73 -9.50
C ARG A 3 5.16 -11.31 -8.51
N LYS A 4 4.56 -12.45 -8.85
CA LYS A 4 3.59 -13.14 -7.98
C LYS A 4 4.27 -13.72 -6.73
N ILE A 5 5.50 -14.24 -6.88
CA ILE A 5 6.31 -14.72 -5.77
C ILE A 5 6.64 -13.56 -4.83
N LEU A 6 7.16 -12.44 -5.37
CA LEU A 6 7.45 -11.25 -4.57
C LEU A 6 6.21 -10.70 -3.86
N PHE A 7 5.07 -10.66 -4.55
CA PHE A 7 3.80 -10.27 -3.94
C PHE A 7 3.43 -11.19 -2.77
N GLY A 8 3.51 -12.51 -2.96
CA GLY A 8 3.22 -13.48 -1.91
C GLY A 8 4.17 -13.34 -0.71
N LEU A 9 5.48 -13.16 -0.96
CA LEU A 9 6.48 -12.96 0.08
C LEU A 9 6.26 -11.65 0.83
N CYS A 10 5.97 -10.55 0.14
CA CYS A 10 5.64 -9.26 0.78
C CYS A 10 4.37 -9.37 1.62
N ALA A 11 3.32 -10.04 1.13
CA ALA A 11 2.09 -10.26 1.88
C ALA A 11 2.33 -11.10 3.13
N ALA A 12 3.08 -12.21 3.00
CA ALA A 12 3.44 -13.06 4.12
C ALA A 12 4.29 -12.30 5.15
N ALA A 13 5.28 -11.52 4.71
CA ALA A 13 6.13 -10.71 5.58
C ALA A 13 5.34 -9.62 6.32
N LEU A 14 4.42 -8.92 5.63
CA LEU A 14 3.56 -7.91 6.24
C LEU A 14 2.66 -8.54 7.30
N LEU A 15 1.96 -9.64 6.97
CA LEU A 15 1.06 -10.32 7.90
C LEU A 15 1.82 -10.91 9.10
N TYR A 16 2.98 -11.52 8.85
CA TYR A 16 3.84 -12.01 9.94
C TYR A 16 4.34 -10.86 10.83
N GLY A 17 4.75 -9.74 10.24
CA GLY A 17 5.17 -8.54 10.97
C GLY A 17 4.04 -7.97 11.84
N LEU A 18 2.82 -7.92 11.31
CA LEU A 18 1.64 -7.45 12.05
C LEU A 18 1.27 -8.42 13.19
N PHE A 19 1.23 -9.72 12.93
CA PHE A 19 0.59 -10.68 13.85
C PHE A 19 1.58 -11.57 14.62
N ARG A 20 2.88 -11.29 14.58
CA ARG A 20 3.85 -11.96 15.47
C ARG A 20 3.61 -11.56 16.93
N GLN A 21 3.69 -12.55 17.82
CA GLN A 21 3.45 -12.41 19.26
C GLN A 21 4.38 -11.39 19.92
N THR A 22 5.69 -11.49 19.65
CA THR A 22 6.69 -10.60 20.21
C THR A 22 6.98 -9.47 19.22
N PRO A 23 6.88 -8.18 19.61
CA PRO A 23 7.23 -7.06 18.74
C PRO A 23 8.69 -7.16 18.26
N PRO A 24 9.03 -6.58 17.10
CA PRO A 24 10.41 -6.42 16.68
C PRO A 24 11.22 -5.65 17.74
N PRO A 25 12.52 -5.93 17.89
CA PRO A 25 13.37 -5.14 18.77
C PRO A 25 13.35 -3.67 18.33
N GLN A 26 13.27 -2.77 19.31
CA GLN A 26 13.31 -1.34 19.03
C GLN A 26 14.73 -0.94 18.62
N LEU A 27 14.94 -0.71 17.32
CA LEU A 27 16.25 -0.34 16.78
C LEU A 27 16.56 1.16 16.99
N PHE A 28 15.51 2.00 17.02
CA PHE A 28 15.58 3.44 17.25
C PHE A 28 14.21 3.95 17.74
N ASN A 29 14.13 5.22 18.14
CA ASN A 29 12.85 5.81 18.55
C ASN A 29 11.81 5.72 17.42
N GLN A 30 10.64 5.14 17.69
CA GLN A 30 9.57 4.93 16.70
C GLN A 30 9.89 3.93 15.57
N SER A 31 10.84 3.01 15.76
CA SER A 31 11.18 2.01 14.73
C SER A 31 10.01 1.09 14.35
N ASP A 32 9.08 0.82 15.27
CA ASP A 32 7.87 0.04 14.98
C ASP A 32 7.00 0.75 13.93
N LYS A 33 6.72 2.05 14.12
CA LYS A 33 5.98 2.89 13.16
C LYS A 33 6.61 2.91 11.78
N PHE A 34 7.94 2.98 11.75
CA PHE A 34 8.66 2.91 10.47
C PHE A 34 8.47 1.55 9.79
N GLY A 35 8.48 0.46 10.56
CA GLY A 35 8.17 -0.89 10.07
C GLY A 35 6.76 -0.99 9.48
N HIS A 36 5.76 -0.45 10.17
CA HIS A 36 4.38 -0.35 9.70
C HIS A 36 4.28 0.43 8.37
N LEU A 37 4.85 1.63 8.32
CA LEU A 37 4.89 2.45 7.12
C LEU A 37 5.56 1.72 5.95
N ALA A 38 6.77 1.18 6.17
CA ALA A 38 7.54 0.50 5.14
C ALA A 38 6.84 -0.77 4.63
N GLY A 39 6.23 -1.56 5.52
CA GLY A 39 5.50 -2.76 5.17
C GLY A 39 4.29 -2.48 4.28
N PHE A 40 3.46 -1.50 4.64
CA PHE A 40 2.30 -1.12 3.85
C PHE A 40 2.67 -0.43 2.53
N ALA A 41 3.76 0.36 2.51
CA ALA A 41 4.28 0.95 1.28
C ALA A 41 4.80 -0.12 0.31
N ALA A 42 5.62 -1.06 0.80
CA ALA A 42 6.13 -2.17 -0.01
C ALA A 42 4.98 -3.03 -0.57
N MET A 43 3.99 -3.35 0.27
CA MET A 43 2.82 -4.13 -0.15
C MET A 43 2.00 -3.40 -1.22
N THR A 44 1.79 -2.09 -1.06
CA THR A 44 1.08 -1.26 -2.04
C THR A 44 1.83 -1.24 -3.37
N LEU A 45 3.15 -1.01 -3.34
CA LEU A 45 3.99 -0.95 -4.53
C LEU A 45 3.97 -2.27 -5.30
N VAL A 46 4.24 -3.38 -4.62
CA VAL A 46 4.27 -4.71 -5.24
C VAL A 46 2.87 -5.13 -5.71
N GLY A 47 1.83 -4.74 -4.98
CA GLY A 47 0.43 -4.93 -5.37
C GLY A 47 0.08 -4.21 -6.67
N LEU A 48 0.37 -2.92 -6.78
CA LEU A 48 0.15 -2.14 -8.01
C LEU A 48 0.94 -2.70 -9.21
N TRP A 49 2.11 -3.30 -8.96
CA TRP A 49 2.94 -3.91 -10.01
C TRP A 49 2.46 -5.30 -10.47
N THR A 50 1.74 -6.01 -9.61
CA THR A 50 1.40 -7.44 -9.80
C THR A 50 -0.08 -7.67 -10.08
N VAL A 51 -0.96 -6.96 -9.38
CA VAL A 51 -2.43 -7.13 -9.46
C VAL A 51 -2.95 -6.61 -10.80
N SER A 52 -3.86 -7.37 -11.42
CA SER A 52 -4.50 -6.94 -12.66
C SER A 52 -5.27 -5.63 -12.44
N ARG A 53 -5.23 -4.73 -13.43
CA ARG A 53 -5.81 -3.38 -13.34
C ARG A 53 -7.27 -3.37 -12.86
N ARG A 54 -8.07 -4.37 -13.27
CA ARG A 54 -9.49 -4.49 -12.86
C ARG A 54 -9.68 -4.73 -11.36
N PHE A 55 -8.67 -5.28 -10.68
CA PHE A 55 -8.71 -5.66 -9.27
C PHE A 55 -7.95 -4.69 -8.36
N ILE A 56 -7.28 -3.67 -8.91
CA ILE A 56 -6.59 -2.65 -8.10
C ILE A 56 -7.54 -1.97 -7.10
N PRO A 57 -8.78 -1.56 -7.46
CA PRO A 57 -9.68 -0.94 -6.49
C PRO A 57 -10.00 -1.87 -5.31
N LEU A 58 -10.29 -3.15 -5.59
CA LEU A 58 -10.54 -4.15 -4.56
C LEU A 58 -9.30 -4.37 -3.68
N PHE A 59 -8.12 -4.49 -4.29
CA PHE A 59 -6.86 -4.66 -3.56
C PHE A 59 -6.58 -3.49 -2.61
N ILE A 60 -6.72 -2.24 -3.08
CA ILE A 60 -6.50 -1.04 -2.25
C ILE A 60 -7.56 -0.95 -1.15
N ALA A 61 -8.83 -1.23 -1.44
CA ALA A 61 -9.88 -1.26 -0.43
C ALA A 61 -9.59 -2.30 0.67
N SER A 62 -9.21 -3.53 0.29
CA SER A 62 -8.79 -4.57 1.24
C SER A 62 -7.59 -4.14 2.08
N LEU A 63 -6.60 -3.48 1.47
CA LEU A 63 -5.42 -3.01 2.18
C LEU A 63 -5.73 -1.87 3.16
N LEU A 64 -6.64 -0.95 2.80
CA LEU A 64 -7.13 0.10 3.70
C LEU A 64 -7.93 -0.48 4.87
N ILE A 65 -8.79 -1.47 4.62
CA ILE A 65 -9.51 -2.19 5.68
C ILE A 65 -8.51 -2.85 6.63
N LEU A 66 -7.49 -3.53 6.10
CA LEU A 66 -6.43 -4.11 6.92
C LEU A 66 -5.68 -3.05 7.72
N ALA A 67 -5.28 -1.92 7.11
CA ALA A 67 -4.58 -0.84 7.79
C ALA A 67 -5.36 -0.26 8.98
N CYS A 68 -6.67 -0.08 8.83
CA CYS A 68 -7.54 0.43 9.89
C CYS A 68 -7.87 -0.62 10.97
N SER A 69 -8.01 -1.88 10.58
CA SER A 69 -8.43 -2.95 11.51
C SER A 69 -7.27 -3.66 12.21
N ALA A 70 -6.04 -3.58 11.69
CA ALA A 70 -4.89 -4.32 12.20
C ALA A 70 -4.67 -4.13 13.70
N GLU A 71 -4.69 -2.88 14.19
CA GLU A 71 -4.47 -2.57 15.60
C GLU A 71 -5.55 -3.17 16.51
N PHE A 72 -6.82 -3.13 16.08
CA PHE A 72 -7.93 -3.74 16.82
C PHE A 72 -7.80 -5.27 16.86
N ILE A 73 -7.42 -5.86 15.71
CA ILE A 73 -7.22 -7.31 15.60
C ILE A 73 -6.02 -7.74 16.46
N GLN A 74 -4.91 -7.01 16.41
CA GLN A 74 -3.73 -7.27 17.25
C GLN A 74 -4.09 -7.19 18.73
N GLN A 75 -4.79 -6.15 19.18
CA GLN A 75 -5.22 -6.04 20.57
C GLN A 75 -6.13 -7.20 21.00
N ALA A 76 -7.04 -7.65 20.11
CA ALA A 76 -7.95 -8.74 20.41
C ALA A 76 -7.26 -10.12 20.45
N LEU A 77 -6.23 -10.33 19.61
CA LEU A 77 -5.57 -11.64 19.45
C LEU A 77 -4.26 -11.78 20.23
N LEU A 78 -3.58 -10.68 20.55
CA LEU A 78 -2.25 -10.66 21.13
C LEU A 78 -2.31 -9.97 22.49
N ALA A 79 -2.26 -10.75 23.57
CA ALA A 79 -2.45 -10.28 24.94
C ALA A 79 -1.52 -9.14 25.38
N HIS A 80 -0.37 -8.98 24.71
CA HIS A 80 0.65 -7.96 25.01
C HIS A 80 0.69 -6.80 24.02
N ARG A 81 -0.19 -6.76 23.01
CA ARG A 81 -0.30 -5.62 22.09
C ARG A 81 -1.45 -4.72 22.52
N HIS A 82 -1.16 -3.42 22.58
CA HIS A 82 -2.15 -2.39 22.84
C HIS A 82 -2.39 -1.59 21.56
N PHE A 83 -3.62 -1.16 21.38
CA PHE A 83 -4.01 -0.33 20.25
C PHE A 83 -3.20 0.97 20.21
N SER A 84 -2.69 1.29 19.02
CA SER A 84 -1.91 2.50 18.77
C SER A 84 -2.46 3.24 17.55
N LEU A 85 -3.06 4.42 17.78
CA LEU A 85 -3.50 5.30 16.70
C LEU A 85 -2.36 5.66 15.74
N TYR A 86 -1.15 5.78 16.26
CA TYR A 86 0.01 6.15 15.45
C TYR A 86 0.47 5.02 14.53
N ASP A 87 0.33 3.76 14.93
CA ASP A 87 0.65 2.61 14.08
C ASP A 87 -0.42 2.44 12.99
N MET A 88 -1.69 2.70 13.30
CA MET A 88 -2.75 2.84 12.30
C MET A 88 -2.45 3.96 11.29
N TYR A 89 -2.00 5.15 11.74
CA TYR A 89 -1.59 6.21 10.84
C TYR A 89 -0.36 5.83 10.01
N ALA A 90 0.60 5.11 10.57
CA ALA A 90 1.75 4.60 9.83
C ALA A 90 1.32 3.64 8.70
N ASN A 91 0.38 2.72 8.98
CA ASN A 91 -0.20 1.82 7.98
C ASN A 91 -0.82 2.60 6.82
N LEU A 92 -1.72 3.54 7.15
CA LEU A 92 -2.44 4.36 6.16
C LEU A 92 -1.48 5.23 5.35
N THR A 93 -0.48 5.82 6.01
CA THR A 93 0.55 6.64 5.36
C THR A 93 1.37 5.80 4.38
N GLY A 94 1.76 4.58 4.77
CA GLY A 94 2.47 3.65 3.87
C GLY A 94 1.70 3.39 2.58
N ILE A 95 0.38 3.21 2.65
CA ILE A 95 -0.46 3.09 1.45
C ILE A 95 -0.46 4.38 0.64
N ALA A 96 -0.71 5.52 1.31
CA ALA A 96 -0.88 6.82 0.67
C ALA A 96 0.36 7.28 -0.11
N ILE A 97 1.58 7.10 0.44
CA ILE A 97 2.82 7.56 -0.19
C ILE A 97 3.11 6.86 -1.53
N ILE A 98 2.55 5.68 -1.76
CA ILE A 98 2.68 4.96 -3.03
C ILE A 98 1.46 5.16 -3.91
N PHE A 99 0.26 5.00 -3.34
CA PHE A 99 -0.98 5.01 -4.12
C PHE A 99 -1.30 6.39 -4.69
N THR A 100 -1.09 7.47 -3.92
CA THR A 100 -1.42 8.82 -4.35
C THR A 100 -0.59 9.27 -5.56
N PRO A 101 0.76 9.18 -5.56
CA PRO A 101 1.54 9.52 -6.75
C PRO A 101 1.19 8.67 -7.97
N TRP A 102 0.96 7.37 -7.78
CA TRP A 102 0.55 6.47 -8.85
C TRP A 102 -0.81 6.87 -9.45
N LEU A 103 -1.77 7.23 -8.60
CA LEU A 103 -3.10 7.66 -9.01
C LEU A 103 -3.04 8.98 -9.78
N VAL A 104 -2.30 9.97 -9.26
CA VAL A 104 -2.08 11.25 -9.93
C VAL A 104 -1.45 11.03 -11.30
N TRP A 105 -0.34 10.28 -11.38
CA TRP A 105 0.31 9.95 -12.65
C TRP A 105 -0.65 9.29 -13.64
N ARG A 106 -1.48 8.36 -13.17
CA ARG A 106 -2.44 7.64 -14.00
C ARG A 106 -3.54 8.56 -14.54
N ILE A 107 -4.08 9.42 -13.69
CA ILE A 107 -5.10 10.41 -14.07
C ILE A 107 -4.52 11.40 -15.07
N SER A 108 -3.31 11.94 -14.81
CA SER A 108 -2.63 12.82 -15.75
C SER A 108 -2.44 12.17 -17.12
N ARG A 109 -2.00 10.90 -17.16
CA ARG A 109 -1.83 10.15 -18.41
C ARG A 109 -3.13 10.02 -19.20
N TYR A 110 -4.27 9.85 -18.53
CA TYR A 110 -5.58 9.79 -19.19
C TYR A 110 -5.89 11.13 -19.88
N PHE A 111 -5.82 12.24 -19.15
CA PHE A 111 -6.10 13.58 -19.68
C PHE A 111 -5.15 14.02 -20.81
N PHE A 112 -3.83 13.79 -20.66
CA PHE A 112 -2.86 14.23 -21.67
C PHE A 112 -2.85 13.34 -22.92
N THR A 113 -3.19 12.04 -22.81
CA THR A 113 -3.31 11.17 -23.98
C THR A 113 -4.53 11.54 -24.82
N ASP A 114 -5.68 11.80 -24.19
CA ASP A 114 -6.90 12.21 -24.91
C ASP A 114 -6.75 13.59 -25.59
N SER A 115 -6.01 14.52 -24.98
CA SER A 115 -5.74 15.83 -25.59
C SER A 115 -4.92 15.74 -26.90
N SER A 116 -4.11 14.69 -27.08
CA SER A 116 -3.32 14.50 -28.32
C SER A 116 -4.13 14.03 -29.52
N TYR A 117 -5.34 13.48 -29.29
CA TYR A 117 -6.27 13.09 -30.36
C TYR A 117 -7.15 14.24 -30.87
N LEU A 118 -7.10 15.40 -30.18
CA LEU A 118 -7.90 16.58 -30.52
C LEU A 118 -7.14 17.63 -31.34
N GLN A 119 -5.97 17.32 -31.92
CA GLN A 119 -5.39 18.17 -32.98
C GLN A 119 -5.96 17.76 -34.35
N PRO A 120 -6.90 18.53 -34.93
CA PRO A 120 -7.40 18.26 -36.27
C PRO A 120 -6.39 18.83 -37.28
N SER A 121 -5.84 17.96 -38.13
CA SER A 121 -5.50 18.20 -39.54
C SER A 121 -4.98 19.57 -40.05
N GLU A 122 -4.26 20.39 -39.28
CA GLU A 122 -3.57 21.59 -39.80
C GLU A 122 -2.20 21.25 -40.42
N LYS A 123 -2.18 20.28 -41.32
CA LYS A 123 -1.10 20.11 -42.31
C LYS A 123 -1.69 19.78 -43.66
N ARG A 124 -2.45 20.73 -44.20
CA ARG A 124 -2.81 20.75 -45.61
C ARG A 124 -2.89 22.20 -46.08
N GLN A 125 -1.73 22.78 -46.34
CA GLN A 125 -1.49 23.90 -47.24
C GLN A 125 -0.04 23.81 -47.71
#